data_AF-A0AAV9RBE8-F1
#
_entry.id   AF-A0AAV9RBE8-F1
#
_cell.length_a   1.000
_cell.length_b   1.000
_cell.length_c   1.000
_cell.angle_alpha   90.00
_cell.angle_beta   90.00
_cell.angle_gamma   90.00
#
_symmetry.space_group_name_H-M   'P 1'
#
loop_
_entity.id
_entity.type
_entity.pdbx_description
1 polymer ?
#
loop_
_entity_poly.entity_id
_entity_poly.type
_entity_poly.pdbx_seq_one_letter_code
_entity_poly.pdbx_strand_id
1 'polypeptide(L)'
;MHVLIVFACYMASAARSAPLPESSSALVEDPQFQEILQRSRSLTQKILDSIPDTHRSCVHTETLQLNSSENAKLATMASTIGIPRAPVLRAVSENFTLEAGLRAMHDGLQLHQELLTSISPRLGMKNKLAVLISDVRDLKIQIVKMQKMTQMQAAVPPMSTSVELRLPGDYEVQVAAHLTLVQLQVFSQDVARCLRSLDLSNDDEKES
;
A
#
# COMPACT_ATOMS: atom_id res chain seq x y z
N MET A 1 43.46 47.43 13.07
CA MET A 1 43.88 46.03 12.81
C MET A 1 43.21 45.14 13.84
N HIS A 2 42.94 43.87 13.50
CA HIS A 2 42.15 42.82 14.21
C HIS A 2 40.64 42.84 13.85
N VAL A 3 40.19 42.15 12.79
CA VAL A 3 40.01 40.70 12.51
C VAL A 3 38.60 40.20 12.93
N LEU A 4 37.94 39.61 11.92
CA LEU A 4 36.61 38.98 11.83
C LEU A 4 36.32 37.92 12.90
N ILE A 5 35.04 37.60 13.12
CA ILE A 5 34.50 36.22 12.99
C ILE A 5 32.96 36.28 12.83
N VAL A 6 32.50 35.70 11.72
CA VAL A 6 31.12 35.35 11.40
C VAL A 6 30.77 34.09 12.18
N PHE A 7 29.63 34.06 12.87
CA PHE A 7 29.04 32.82 13.34
C PHE A 7 27.60 32.74 12.85
N ALA A 8 27.44 32.06 11.71
CA ALA A 8 26.15 31.66 11.18
C ALA A 8 25.60 30.52 12.05
N CYS A 9 24.54 30.79 12.82
CA CYS A 9 23.80 29.76 13.53
C CYS A 9 22.99 28.92 12.54
N TYR A 10 23.58 27.85 12.04
CA TYR A 10 22.88 26.78 11.33
C TYR A 10 22.10 25.97 12.36
N MET A 11 20.80 26.26 12.53
CA MET A 11 19.90 25.45 13.33
C MET A 11 19.62 24.14 12.59
N ALA A 12 20.43 23.11 12.87
CA ALA A 12 20.12 21.74 12.49
C ALA A 12 18.90 21.28 13.31
N SER A 13 17.74 21.23 12.67
CA SER A 13 16.54 20.63 13.23
C SER A 13 16.72 19.11 13.19
N ALA A 14 17.24 18.53 14.26
CA ALA A 14 17.20 17.09 14.46
C ALA A 14 15.72 16.68 14.63
N ALA A 15 15.09 16.26 13.53
CA ALA A 15 13.82 15.57 13.58
C ALA A 15 14.04 14.24 14.31
N ARG A 16 13.77 14.25 15.61
CA ARG A 16 13.85 13.08 16.48
C ARG A 16 12.71 12.16 16.05
N SER A 17 13.04 11.08 15.34
CA SER A 17 12.11 9.96 15.16
C SER A 17 11.67 9.51 16.55
N ALA A 18 10.35 9.50 16.79
CA ALA A 18 9.82 9.06 18.07
C ALA A 18 10.22 7.59 18.29
N PRO A 19 10.72 7.23 19.49
CA PRO A 19 11.02 5.84 19.79
C PRO A 19 9.74 5.00 19.61
N LEU A 20 9.85 3.90 18.88
CA LEU A 20 8.78 2.92 18.82
C LEU A 20 8.53 2.37 20.25
N PRO A 21 7.29 2.01 20.60
CA PRO A 21 7.00 1.36 21.88
C PRO A 21 7.92 0.15 22.07
N GLU A 22 8.50 -0.03 23.26
CA GLU A 22 9.53 -1.06 23.53
C GLU A 22 9.09 -2.48 23.15
N SER A 23 7.80 -2.79 23.27
CA SER A 23 7.22 -4.08 22.85
C SER A 23 7.19 -4.27 21.33
N SER A 24 7.08 -3.19 20.56
CA SER A 24 7.12 -3.20 19.10
C SER A 24 8.55 -3.33 18.58
N SER A 25 9.54 -2.75 19.27
CA SER A 25 10.97 -2.86 18.89
C SER A 25 11.44 -4.32 18.94
N ALA A 26 11.20 -5.01 20.06
CA ALA A 26 11.64 -6.40 20.23
C ALA A 26 11.01 -7.38 19.20
N LEU A 27 9.77 -7.11 18.75
CA LEU A 27 9.14 -7.92 17.72
C LEU A 27 9.70 -7.64 16.33
N VAL A 28 10.00 -6.38 16.03
CA VAL A 28 10.59 -5.99 14.75
C VAL A 28 12.02 -6.55 14.62
N GLU A 29 12.73 -6.73 15.73
CA GLU A 29 14.06 -7.37 15.77
C GLU A 29 14.01 -8.90 15.55
N ASP A 30 12.83 -9.53 15.58
CA ASP A 30 12.69 -10.98 15.37
C ASP A 30 13.12 -11.39 13.94
N PRO A 31 14.03 -12.37 13.77
CA PRO A 31 14.52 -12.77 12.45
C PRO A 31 13.43 -13.28 11.49
N GLN A 32 12.41 -13.96 12.02
CA GLN A 32 11.29 -14.44 11.22
C GLN A 32 10.41 -13.27 10.77
N PHE A 33 10.21 -12.27 11.63
CA PHE A 33 9.52 -11.04 11.27
C PHE A 33 10.24 -10.31 10.14
N GLN A 34 11.56 -10.17 10.25
CA GLN A 34 12.40 -9.54 9.21
C GLN A 34 12.36 -10.30 7.88
N GLU A 35 12.37 -11.63 7.88
CA GLU A 35 12.22 -12.42 6.64
C GLU A 35 10.86 -12.16 5.96
N ILE A 36 9.77 -12.14 6.74
CA ILE A 36 8.42 -11.84 6.23
C ILE A 36 8.35 -10.39 5.72
N LEU A 37 9.00 -9.45 6.41
CA LEU A 37 9.09 -8.05 6.01
C LEU A 37 9.80 -7.92 4.66
N GLN A 38 10.96 -8.54 4.48
CA GLN A 38 11.70 -8.49 3.20
C GLN A 38 10.87 -9.11 2.06
N ARG A 39 10.23 -10.26 2.28
CA ARG A 39 9.32 -10.86 1.29
C ARG A 39 8.16 -9.93 0.93
N SER A 40 7.59 -9.25 1.92
CA SER A 40 6.50 -8.30 1.71
C SER A 40 6.95 -7.09 0.90
N ARG A 41 8.18 -6.60 1.11
CA ARG A 41 8.77 -5.53 0.29
C ARG A 41 8.96 -5.97 -1.16
N SER A 42 9.54 -7.15 -1.39
CA SER A 42 9.72 -7.69 -2.74
C SER A 42 8.38 -7.87 -3.47
N LEU A 43 7.36 -8.40 -2.79
CA LEU A 43 6.02 -8.54 -3.35
C LEU A 43 5.37 -7.18 -3.63
N THR A 44 5.52 -6.21 -2.73
CA THR A 44 5.01 -4.84 -2.94
C THR A 44 5.65 -4.19 -4.17
N GLN A 45 6.97 -4.35 -4.34
CA GLN A 45 7.68 -3.84 -5.51
C GLN A 45 7.20 -4.54 -6.80
N LYS A 46 7.06 -5.87 -6.76
CA LYS A 46 6.53 -6.66 -7.88
C LYS A 46 5.14 -6.18 -8.31
N ILE A 47 4.25 -5.92 -7.35
CA ILE A 47 2.92 -5.35 -7.61
C ILE A 47 3.06 -4.00 -8.31
N LEU A 48 3.85 -3.07 -7.77
CA LEU A 48 4.06 -1.73 -8.36
C LEU A 48 4.58 -1.80 -9.79
N ASP A 49 5.55 -2.68 -10.06
CA ASP A 49 6.16 -2.85 -11.39
C ASP A 49 5.19 -3.46 -12.40
N SER A 50 4.27 -4.31 -11.93
CA SER A 50 3.29 -4.99 -12.80
C SER A 50 2.06 -4.14 -13.16
N ILE A 51 1.77 -3.09 -12.40
CA ILE A 51 0.58 -2.24 -12.60
C ILE A 51 0.56 -1.55 -13.97
N PRO A 52 1.63 -0.86 -14.44
CA PRO A 52 1.62 -0.21 -15.75
C PRO A 52 1.32 -1.18 -16.90
N ASP A 53 1.92 -2.35 -16.81
CA ASP A 53 1.81 -3.39 -17.81
C ASP A 53 0.46 -4.10 -17.80
N THR A 54 -0.15 -4.23 -16.62
CA THR A 54 -1.52 -4.73 -16.45
C THR A 54 -2.52 -3.69 -16.95
N HIS A 55 -2.34 -2.42 -16.60
CA HIS A 55 -3.18 -1.31 -17.06
C HIS A 55 -3.23 -1.25 -18.58
N ARG A 56 -2.07 -1.24 -19.26
CA ARG A 56 -1.99 -1.26 -20.74
C ARG A 56 -2.72 -2.45 -21.37
N SER A 57 -2.77 -3.59 -20.67
CA SER A 57 -3.43 -4.80 -21.20
C SER A 57 -4.95 -4.83 -20.98
N CYS A 58 -5.46 -4.07 -20.02
CA CYS A 58 -6.87 -4.12 -19.62
C CYS A 58 -7.65 -2.84 -19.95
N VAL A 59 -6.96 -1.71 -20.10
CA VAL A 59 -7.55 -0.39 -20.32
C VAL A 59 -7.06 0.13 -21.66
N HIS A 60 -7.98 0.29 -22.60
CA HIS A 60 -7.69 0.70 -23.99
C HIS A 60 -8.12 2.15 -24.26
N THR A 61 -8.88 2.75 -23.33
CA THR A 61 -9.32 4.14 -23.43
C THR A 61 -8.15 5.09 -23.18
N GLU A 62 -7.76 5.86 -24.18
CA GLU A 62 -6.55 6.71 -24.17
C GLU A 62 -6.55 7.80 -23.08
N THR A 63 -7.73 8.24 -22.65
CA THR A 63 -7.90 9.27 -21.61
C THR A 63 -7.69 8.74 -20.19
N LEU A 64 -7.68 7.41 -19.98
CA LEU A 64 -7.54 6.77 -18.68
C LEU A 64 -6.06 6.46 -18.39
N GLN A 65 -5.33 7.43 -17.85
CA GLN A 65 -3.88 7.35 -17.63
C GLN A 65 -3.52 7.27 -16.14
N LEU A 66 -2.70 6.30 -15.73
CA LEU A 66 -2.40 6.00 -14.32
C LEU A 66 -1.98 7.22 -13.48
N ASN A 67 -1.08 8.06 -14.00
CA ASN A 67 -0.50 9.19 -13.27
C ASN A 67 -1.10 10.54 -13.67
N SER A 68 -2.32 10.56 -14.23
CA SER A 68 -2.96 11.80 -14.65
C SER A 68 -3.70 12.49 -13.50
N SER A 69 -3.55 13.81 -13.43
CA SER A 69 -4.37 14.66 -12.54
C SER A 69 -5.87 14.59 -12.88
N GLU A 70 -6.21 14.18 -14.10
CA GLU A 70 -7.58 14.01 -14.56
C GLU A 70 -8.33 12.89 -13.84
N ASN A 71 -7.61 11.96 -13.18
CA ASN A 71 -8.22 10.84 -12.44
C ASN A 71 -9.14 11.34 -11.31
N ALA A 72 -8.84 12.51 -10.74
CA ALA A 72 -9.70 13.15 -9.73
C ALA A 72 -11.10 13.51 -10.28
N LYS A 73 -11.23 13.77 -11.59
CA LYS A 73 -12.52 14.09 -12.23
C LYS A 73 -13.43 12.87 -12.34
N LEU A 74 -12.89 11.66 -12.18
CA LEU A 74 -13.66 10.42 -12.20
C LEU A 74 -14.27 10.06 -10.82
N ALA A 75 -14.08 10.89 -9.79
CA ALA A 75 -14.55 10.61 -8.43
C ALA A 75 -16.07 10.36 -8.34
N THR A 76 -16.88 11.17 -9.06
CA THR A 76 -18.33 10.96 -9.13
C THR A 76 -18.67 9.62 -9.77
N MET A 77 -17.96 9.25 -10.84
CA MET A 77 -18.17 8.00 -11.55
C MET A 77 -17.76 6.79 -10.69
N ALA A 78 -16.65 6.90 -9.96
CA ALA A 78 -16.22 5.88 -8.99
C ALA A 78 -17.33 5.59 -7.97
N SER A 79 -17.98 6.65 -7.45
CA SER A 79 -19.10 6.52 -6.52
C SER A 79 -20.34 5.89 -7.16
N THR A 80 -20.66 6.22 -8.41
CA THR A 80 -21.79 5.64 -9.15
C THR A 80 -21.58 4.15 -9.45
N ILE A 81 -20.35 3.77 -9.81
CA ILE A 81 -19.95 2.37 -10.03
C ILE A 81 -19.92 1.59 -8.71
N GLY A 82 -19.72 2.28 -7.58
CA GLY A 82 -19.64 1.66 -6.25
C GLY A 82 -18.22 1.24 -5.85
N ILE A 83 -17.19 1.91 -6.38
CA ILE A 83 -15.80 1.66 -6.00
C ILE A 83 -15.54 2.28 -4.63
N PRO A 84 -15.27 1.49 -3.58
CA PRO A 84 -14.99 2.02 -2.26
C PRO A 84 -13.58 2.65 -2.20
N ARG A 85 -13.37 3.49 -1.19
CA ARG A 85 -12.05 4.08 -0.92
C ARG A 85 -11.19 3.08 -0.15
N ALA A 86 -9.94 2.94 -0.56
CA ALA A 86 -8.94 2.20 0.20
C ALA A 86 -8.71 2.84 1.59
N PRO A 87 -8.39 2.02 2.60
CA PRO A 87 -8.00 2.52 3.90
C PRO A 87 -6.72 3.36 3.80
N VAL A 88 -6.64 4.41 4.60
CA VAL A 88 -5.48 5.30 4.63
C VAL A 88 -4.39 4.67 5.47
N LEU A 89 -3.21 4.48 4.87
CA LEU A 89 -2.00 4.09 5.58
C LEU A 89 -1.24 5.33 6.04
N ARG A 90 -0.71 5.28 7.27
CA ARG A 90 0.13 6.33 7.86
C ARG A 90 1.40 5.71 8.40
N ALA A 91 2.44 6.52 8.57
CA ALA A 91 3.63 6.07 9.29
C ALA A 91 3.26 5.71 10.74
N VAL A 92 3.98 4.74 11.30
CA VAL A 92 3.81 4.36 12.70
C VAL A 92 4.11 5.57 13.58
N SER A 93 3.20 5.90 14.49
CA SER A 93 3.28 7.03 15.41
C SER A 93 2.53 6.68 16.70
N GLU A 94 2.61 7.51 17.74
CA GLU A 94 1.84 7.32 18.98
C GLU A 94 0.33 7.11 18.72
N ASN A 95 -0.21 7.71 17.65
CA ASN A 95 -1.61 7.61 17.26
C ASN A 95 -1.89 6.55 16.18
N PHE A 96 -0.86 5.86 15.68
CA PHE A 96 -0.99 4.84 14.64
C PHE A 96 -0.02 3.70 14.92
N THR A 97 -0.51 2.66 15.61
CA THR A 97 0.31 1.54 16.04
C THR A 97 0.65 0.58 14.89
N LEU A 98 1.63 -0.29 15.09
CA LEU A 98 1.99 -1.35 14.13
C LEU A 98 0.77 -2.22 13.78
N GLU A 99 -0.05 -2.58 14.78
CA GLU A 99 -1.26 -3.40 14.60
C GLU A 99 -2.32 -2.69 13.77
N ALA A 100 -2.51 -1.38 13.99
CA ALA A 100 -3.40 -0.55 13.19
C ALA A 100 -2.91 -0.47 11.73
N GLY A 101 -1.59 -0.31 11.54
CA GLY A 101 -0.93 -0.34 10.24
C GLY A 101 -1.14 -1.65 9.49
N LEU A 102 -0.79 -2.78 10.11
CA LEU A 102 -0.94 -4.09 9.51
C LEU A 102 -2.41 -4.43 9.22
N ARG A 103 -3.36 -3.98 10.06
CA ARG A 103 -4.80 -4.12 9.80
C ARG A 103 -5.24 -3.32 8.57
N ALA A 104 -4.87 -2.05 8.49
CA ALA A 104 -5.18 -1.23 7.33
C ALA A 104 -4.52 -1.78 6.04
N MET A 105 -3.31 -2.34 6.14
CA MET A 105 -2.66 -3.04 5.01
C MET A 105 -3.48 -4.24 4.55
N HIS A 106 -3.88 -5.11 5.49
CA HIS A 106 -4.69 -6.28 5.21
C HIS A 106 -6.00 -5.90 4.52
N ASP A 107 -6.74 -4.96 5.10
CA ASP A 107 -8.07 -4.57 4.63
C ASP A 107 -7.99 -3.92 3.24
N GLY A 108 -6.98 -3.09 3.00
CA GLY A 108 -6.75 -2.50 1.69
C GLY A 108 -6.34 -3.55 0.65
N LEU A 109 -5.45 -4.51 0.98
CA LEU A 109 -5.10 -5.59 0.05
C LEU A 109 -6.29 -6.49 -0.27
N GLN A 110 -7.12 -6.81 0.73
CA GLN A 110 -8.36 -7.55 0.53
C GLN A 110 -9.30 -6.81 -0.41
N LEU A 111 -9.51 -5.50 -0.16
CA LEU A 111 -10.36 -4.68 -1.01
C LEU A 111 -9.92 -4.71 -2.48
N HIS A 112 -8.64 -4.46 -2.76
CA HIS A 112 -8.15 -4.45 -4.13
C HIS A 112 -8.21 -5.84 -4.76
N GLN A 113 -7.96 -6.91 -3.99
CA GLN A 113 -8.12 -8.27 -4.48
C GLN A 113 -9.57 -8.54 -4.91
N GLU A 114 -10.55 -8.14 -4.11
CA GLU A 114 -11.98 -8.32 -4.40
C GLU A 114 -12.42 -7.49 -5.62
N LEU A 115 -11.99 -6.22 -5.70
CA LEU A 115 -12.24 -5.36 -6.85
C LEU A 115 -11.70 -5.97 -8.15
N LEU A 116 -10.42 -6.34 -8.17
CA LEU A 116 -9.79 -6.93 -9.35
C LEU A 116 -10.45 -8.26 -9.74
N THR A 117 -10.84 -9.07 -8.76
CA THR A 117 -11.55 -10.34 -9.00
C THR A 117 -12.95 -10.10 -9.57
N SER A 118 -13.67 -9.09 -9.09
CA SER A 118 -15.00 -8.71 -9.57
C SER A 118 -14.97 -8.19 -11.02
N ILE A 119 -13.93 -7.43 -11.39
CA ILE A 119 -13.80 -6.84 -12.72
C ILE A 119 -13.24 -7.85 -13.75
N SER A 120 -12.38 -8.79 -13.32
CA SER A 120 -11.65 -9.72 -14.19
C SER A 120 -12.51 -10.46 -15.23
N PRO A 121 -13.71 -11.01 -14.92
CA PRO A 121 -14.53 -11.73 -15.89
C PRO A 121 -15.00 -10.87 -17.06
N ARG A 122 -15.06 -9.55 -16.89
CA ARG A 122 -15.54 -8.57 -17.87
C ARG A 122 -14.41 -8.01 -18.75
N LEU A 123 -13.16 -8.36 -18.46
CA LEU A 123 -11.98 -7.92 -19.22
C LEU A 123 -11.53 -9.03 -20.18
N GLY A 124 -11.20 -8.64 -21.42
CA GLY A 124 -10.77 -9.57 -22.47
C GLY A 124 -9.39 -10.21 -22.23
N MET A 125 -8.51 -9.54 -21.48
CA MET A 125 -7.11 -9.95 -21.28
C MET A 125 -6.85 -10.33 -19.82
N LYS A 126 -6.86 -11.64 -19.54
CA LYS A 126 -6.90 -12.17 -18.16
C LYS A 126 -5.54 -12.48 -17.54
N ASN A 127 -4.50 -12.72 -18.33
CA ASN A 127 -3.25 -13.31 -17.81
C ASN A 127 -2.49 -12.35 -16.87
N LYS A 128 -2.21 -11.11 -17.30
CA LYS A 128 -1.48 -10.14 -16.45
C LYS A 128 -2.27 -9.77 -15.21
N LEU A 129 -3.59 -9.57 -15.37
CA LEU A 129 -4.49 -9.29 -14.25
C LEU A 129 -4.54 -10.45 -13.24
N ALA A 130 -4.58 -11.70 -13.70
CA ALA A 130 -4.57 -12.87 -12.82
C ALA A 130 -3.26 -12.98 -12.01
N VAL A 131 -2.11 -12.69 -12.65
CA VAL A 131 -0.82 -12.61 -11.96
C VAL A 131 -0.84 -11.52 -10.90
N LEU A 132 -1.32 -10.32 -11.22
CA LEU A 132 -1.45 -9.22 -10.27
C LEU A 132 -2.37 -9.58 -9.08
N ILE A 133 -3.52 -10.22 -9.35
CA ILE A 133 -4.43 -10.71 -8.29
C ILE A 133 -3.71 -11.73 -7.37
N SER A 134 -2.88 -12.60 -7.93
CA SER A 134 -2.08 -13.55 -7.15
C SER A 134 -1.04 -12.83 -6.29
N ASP A 135 -0.32 -11.87 -6.86
CA ASP A 135 0.71 -11.12 -6.13
C ASP A 135 0.11 -10.31 -4.97
N VAL A 136 -1.05 -9.68 -5.18
CA VAL A 136 -1.80 -8.98 -4.11
C VAL A 136 -2.23 -9.97 -3.02
N ARG A 137 -2.71 -11.16 -3.40
CA ARG A 137 -3.09 -12.22 -2.44
C ARG A 137 -1.88 -12.70 -1.64
N ASP A 138 -0.75 -12.92 -2.29
CA ASP A 138 0.47 -13.40 -1.64
C ASP A 138 1.00 -12.37 -0.65
N LEU A 139 0.98 -11.08 -1.02
CA LEU A 139 1.33 -9.99 -0.10
C LEU A 139 0.37 -9.97 1.09
N LYS A 140 -0.95 -10.09 0.87
CA LYS A 140 -1.93 -10.17 1.95
C LYS A 140 -1.63 -11.31 2.93
N ILE A 141 -1.24 -12.48 2.43
CA ILE A 141 -0.84 -13.63 3.27
C ILE A 141 0.37 -13.28 4.14
N GLN A 142 1.37 -12.57 3.60
CA GLN A 142 2.52 -12.13 4.41
C GLN A 142 2.10 -11.12 5.49
N ILE A 143 1.22 -10.17 5.18
CA ILE A 143 0.66 -9.24 6.18
C ILE A 143 -0.07 -10.00 7.30
N VAL A 144 -0.88 -11.01 6.97
CA VAL A 144 -1.56 -11.85 7.97
C VAL A 144 -0.57 -12.57 8.87
N LYS A 145 0.57 -13.04 8.32
CA LYS A 145 1.62 -13.66 9.14
C LYS A 145 2.22 -12.66 10.12
N MET A 146 2.54 -11.44 9.69
CA MET A 146 3.00 -10.38 10.58
C MET A 146 1.96 -10.03 11.65
N GLN A 147 0.67 -9.93 11.28
CA GLN A 147 -0.40 -9.68 12.26
C GLN A 147 -0.46 -10.75 13.34
N LYS A 148 -0.31 -12.04 12.98
CA LYS A 148 -0.29 -13.14 13.95
C LYS A 148 0.89 -13.07 14.91
N MET A 149 2.02 -12.53 14.46
CA MET A 149 3.18 -12.31 15.31
C MET A 149 2.97 -11.11 16.25
N THR A 150 2.21 -10.08 15.84
CA THR A 150 1.81 -8.96 16.71
C THR A 150 0.69 -9.29 17.70
N GLN A 151 -0.24 -10.19 17.33
CA GLN A 151 -1.48 -10.47 18.07
C GLN A 151 -1.43 -11.80 18.83
N MET A 152 -0.43 -12.01 19.71
CA MET A 152 -0.54 -13.07 20.73
C MET A 152 -1.79 -12.91 21.65
N GLN A 153 -2.56 -11.82 21.53
CA GLN A 153 -3.87 -11.66 22.18
C GLN A 153 -4.90 -10.99 21.23
N ALA A 154 -6.05 -11.66 21.04
CA ALA A 154 -7.29 -11.19 20.40
C ALA A 154 -7.27 -10.91 18.87
N ALA A 155 -7.73 -11.91 18.11
CA ALA A 155 -8.10 -11.77 16.70
C ALA A 155 -9.40 -10.96 16.56
N VAL A 156 -9.34 -9.81 15.90
CA VAL A 156 -10.53 -9.09 15.42
C VAL A 156 -11.02 -9.79 14.15
N PRO A 157 -12.32 -10.14 14.03
CA PRO A 157 -12.85 -10.76 12.82
C PRO A 157 -12.66 -9.85 11.60
N PRO A 158 -12.32 -10.40 10.42
CA PRO A 158 -12.25 -9.62 9.19
C PRO A 158 -13.63 -9.04 8.87
N MET A 159 -13.69 -7.74 8.59
CA MET A 159 -14.91 -7.10 8.08
C MET A 159 -15.05 -7.51 6.61
N SER A 160 -15.85 -8.55 6.33
CA SER A 160 -16.16 -8.99 4.98
C SER A 160 -17.24 -8.09 4.37
N THR A 161 -16.85 -6.92 3.87
CA THR A 161 -17.70 -6.11 3.01
C THR A 161 -17.57 -6.62 1.58
N SER A 162 -18.52 -7.44 1.12
CA SER A 162 -18.57 -7.87 -0.28
C SER A 162 -18.67 -6.64 -1.18
N VAL A 163 -17.76 -6.52 -2.15
CA VAL A 163 -17.75 -5.42 -3.11
C VAL A 163 -18.65 -5.75 -4.30
N GLU A 164 -19.76 -5.02 -4.43
CA GLU A 164 -20.67 -5.09 -5.57
C GLU A 164 -20.45 -3.89 -6.50
N LEU A 165 -20.03 -4.14 -7.74
CA LEU A 165 -19.77 -3.10 -8.74
C LEU A 165 -20.90 -3.02 -9.77
N ARG A 166 -21.35 -1.81 -10.06
CA ARG A 166 -22.34 -1.51 -11.10
C ARG A 166 -21.64 -1.26 -12.43
N LEU A 167 -21.59 -2.31 -13.26
CA LEU A 167 -20.85 -2.31 -14.54
C LEU A 167 -21.80 -2.55 -15.73
N PRO A 168 -22.62 -1.55 -16.12
CA PRO A 168 -23.63 -1.68 -17.17
C PRO A 168 -23.02 -1.82 -18.58
N GLY A 169 -21.84 -1.24 -18.82
CA GLY A 169 -21.17 -1.26 -20.12
C GLY A 169 -19.66 -1.38 -20.04
N ASP A 170 -19.02 -1.48 -21.21
CA ASP A 170 -17.58 -1.70 -21.34
C ASP A 170 -16.76 -0.48 -20.88
N TYR A 171 -17.32 0.73 -21.00
CA TYR A 171 -16.65 1.93 -20.51
C TYR A 171 -16.57 1.92 -18.99
N GLU A 172 -17.65 1.59 -18.27
CA GLU A 172 -17.64 1.47 -16.82
C GLU A 172 -16.71 0.35 -16.34
N VAL A 173 -16.61 -0.76 -17.08
CA VAL A 173 -15.63 -1.82 -16.82
C VAL A 173 -14.20 -1.29 -16.92
N GLN A 174 -13.88 -0.53 -17.97
CA GLN A 174 -12.55 0.06 -18.14
C GLN A 174 -12.24 1.13 -17.09
N VAL A 175 -13.21 1.97 -16.73
CA VAL A 175 -13.07 2.96 -15.65
C VAL A 175 -12.85 2.26 -14.31
N ALA A 176 -13.61 1.20 -14.01
CA ALA A 176 -13.43 0.42 -12.79
C ALA A 176 -12.05 -0.22 -12.71
N ALA A 177 -11.59 -0.84 -13.81
CA ALA A 177 -10.25 -1.40 -13.90
C ALA A 177 -9.18 -0.32 -13.70
N HIS A 178 -9.30 0.81 -14.40
CA HIS A 178 -8.37 1.93 -14.31
C HIS A 178 -8.28 2.48 -12.89
N LEU A 179 -9.41 2.85 -12.28
CA LEU A 179 -9.42 3.46 -10.95
C LEU A 179 -8.97 2.48 -9.86
N THR A 180 -9.29 1.19 -10.00
CA THR A 180 -8.78 0.16 -9.08
C THR A 180 -7.26 0.07 -9.15
N LEU A 181 -6.67 0.11 -10.37
CA LEU A 181 -5.23 0.06 -10.55
C LEU A 181 -4.53 1.35 -10.07
N VAL A 182 -5.13 2.52 -10.28
CA VAL A 182 -4.64 3.79 -9.71
C VAL A 182 -4.64 3.75 -8.18
N GLN A 183 -5.76 3.30 -7.59
CA GLN A 183 -5.89 3.20 -6.14
C GLN A 183 -4.88 2.18 -5.57
N LEU A 184 -4.72 1.02 -6.22
CA LEU A 184 -3.74 0.02 -5.84
C LEU A 184 -2.31 0.55 -5.91
N GLN A 185 -1.97 1.33 -6.95
CA GLN A 185 -0.64 1.92 -7.09
C GLN A 185 -0.30 2.84 -5.91
N VAL A 186 -1.19 3.78 -5.60
CA VAL A 186 -1.02 4.70 -4.47
C VAL A 186 -0.94 3.92 -3.16
N PHE A 187 -1.87 2.98 -2.95
CA PHE A 187 -1.89 2.17 -1.75
C PHE A 187 -0.62 1.32 -1.59
N SER A 188 -0.13 0.69 -2.64
CA SER A 188 1.11 -0.09 -2.62
C SER A 188 2.35 0.77 -2.37
N GLN A 189 2.37 2.02 -2.83
CA GLN A 189 3.44 2.97 -2.45
C GLN A 189 3.39 3.29 -0.95
N ASP A 190 2.19 3.44 -0.39
CA ASP A 190 2.03 3.66 1.05
C ASP A 190 2.41 2.42 1.86
N VAL A 191 2.05 1.21 1.40
CA VAL A 191 2.53 -0.06 1.98
C VAL A 191 4.05 -0.10 1.96
N ALA A 192 4.69 0.21 0.83
CA ALA A 192 6.15 0.21 0.71
C ALA A 192 6.80 1.18 1.71
N ARG A 193 6.21 2.38 1.90
CA ARG A 193 6.69 3.36 2.88
C ARG A 193 6.56 2.84 4.31
N CYS A 194 5.43 2.23 4.64
CA CYS A 194 5.20 1.67 5.97
C CYS A 194 6.14 0.48 6.24
N LEU A 195 6.29 -0.46 5.31
CA LEU A 195 7.22 -1.58 5.47
C LEU A 195 8.67 -1.09 5.64
N ARG A 196 9.07 -0.03 4.94
CA ARG A 196 10.40 0.57 5.10
C ARG A 196 10.62 1.13 6.51
N SER A 197 9.60 1.73 7.12
CA SER A 197 9.70 2.23 8.51
C SER A 197 9.81 1.12 9.56
N LEU A 198 9.60 -0.14 9.18
CA LEU A 198 9.76 -1.31 10.05
C LEU A 198 11.09 -2.03 9.81
N ASP A 199 11.90 -1.57 8.87
CA ASP A 199 13.18 -2.17 8.53
C ASP A 199 14.28 -1.50 9.35
N LEU A 200 14.91 -2.27 10.24
CA LEU A 200 15.98 -1.80 11.14
C LEU A 200 17.27 -1.49 10.39
N SER A 201 17.45 -1.99 9.17
CA SER A 201 18.64 -1.72 8.35
C SER A 201 18.81 -0.26 7.93
N ASN A 202 17.79 0.60 8.12
CA ASN A 202 17.89 2.03 7.83
C ASN A 202 18.50 2.87 8.97
N ASP A 203 18.70 2.29 10.16
CA ASP A 203 19.27 3.00 11.30
C ASP A 203 20.82 2.89 11.33
N ASP A 204 21.39 1.84 10.73
CA ASP A 204 22.86 1.62 10.67
C ASP A 204 23.57 2.52 9.63
N GLU A 205 22.87 3.09 8.65
CA GLU A 205 23.47 3.96 7.63
C GLU A 205 23.72 5.41 8.09
N LYS A 206 23.36 5.77 9.33
CA LYS A 206 23.54 7.13 9.86
C LYS A 206 24.71 7.29 10.83
N GLU A 207 25.53 6.25 11.03
CA GLU A 207 26.63 6.26 12.00
C GLU A 207 28.03 5.97 11.41
N SER A 208 28.24 6.13 10.10
CA SER A 208 29.59 6.05 9.48
C SER A 208 30.04 7.36 8.84
#